data_AF-A0A673XEP5-F1
#
_entry.id   AF-A0A673XEP5-F1
#
_cell.length_a   1.000
_cell.length_b   1.000
_cell.length_c   1.000
_cell.angle_alpha   90.00
_cell.angle_beta   90.00
_cell.angle_gamma   90.00
#
_symmetry.space_group_name_H-M   'P 1'
#
loop_
_entity.id
_entity.type
_entity.pdbx_description
1 polymer ?
#
loop_
_entity_poly.entity_id
_entity_poly.type
_entity_poly.pdbx_seq_one_letter_code
_entity_poly.pdbx_strand_id
1 'polypeptide(L)'
;MVAEVDYISVCLLGGLFMRSTVQEHSAFRFAVQLYNTNQNTTEKPFHLNYNVDNLESSNSFSVTHAFCSQFSRGVYAIFGFYDKKSMNTLTSFCGALHTSFVTPSYPTDNEVQFVIQMRPALRGAVLSLLSHYKWQKFVYLYDTDRGFSILQAIMESAVTNNWQVTARSVGSITDAAEFKRIIEEMDRRQEKRYVIDCEVDRINTILEQVVSLGKNTRGYHYILSNLGFSNVSLDKVFQGGANISGFQIVSPENPIVQQFLQRWVRLDEREFPEAKNTPLKYTSALTHDAILVIVEAFRYLRRQRVDVSRRGGAGDCLANPAVPWSQGIDIERALKMVQVQGMTGNIQFDSYGQRSNYTIDVYEMRTGGPKKIGYWNEYQRLVNVLEQQVVANESSSVENRTIVVTTIMEAPYVMYKKHQMNLEGNDRYEGYCVDLAAEIAKHVGIRYKLSVVADGKYGARDPDTKTWNGMVGELVYGSNPEP
;
A
#
# COMPACT_ATOMS: atom_id res chain seq x y z
N MET A 1 -21.94 43.23 -31.88
CA MET A 1 -21.59 43.11 -30.46
C MET A 1 -21.43 41.64 -30.16
N VAL A 2 -20.19 41.16 -30.07
CA VAL A 2 -19.91 39.83 -29.55
C VAL A 2 -20.18 39.94 -28.05
N ALA A 3 -21.20 39.25 -27.55
CA ALA A 3 -21.45 39.19 -26.11
C ALA A 3 -20.18 38.67 -25.44
N GLU A 4 -19.62 39.45 -24.50
CA GLU A 4 -18.61 38.95 -23.57
C GLU A 4 -19.25 37.77 -22.84
N VAL A 5 -18.75 36.57 -23.10
CA VAL A 5 -19.13 35.38 -22.34
C VAL A 5 -18.55 35.60 -20.95
N ASP A 6 -19.40 35.76 -19.93
CA ASP A 6 -19.00 35.81 -18.52
C ASP A 6 -18.43 34.44 -18.13
N TYR A 7 -17.13 34.25 -18.38
CA TYR A 7 -16.43 33.03 -17.97
C TYR A 7 -16.38 32.96 -16.43
N ILE A 8 -16.40 31.73 -15.90
CA ILE A 8 -16.23 31.49 -14.45
C ILE A 8 -14.98 32.22 -13.96
N SER A 9 -15.19 33.24 -13.12
CA SER A 9 -14.17 33.94 -12.36
C SER A 9 -13.93 33.26 -11.01
N VAL A 10 -14.98 32.67 -10.43
CA VAL A 10 -14.97 31.95 -9.15
C VAL A 10 -15.66 30.59 -9.30
N CYS A 11 -14.92 29.52 -9.05
CA CYS A 11 -15.42 28.15 -9.01
C CYS A 11 -15.68 27.75 -7.55
N LEU A 12 -16.96 27.56 -7.19
CA LEU A 12 -17.39 27.15 -5.85
C LEU A 12 -17.48 25.63 -5.75
N LEU A 13 -16.73 25.04 -4.82
CA LEU A 13 -16.72 23.61 -4.51
C LEU A 13 -17.48 23.32 -3.22
N GLY A 14 -18.21 22.20 -3.19
CA GLY A 14 -18.74 21.63 -1.95
C GLY A 14 -17.75 20.65 -1.34
N GLY A 15 -17.64 20.63 -0.02
CA GLY A 15 -16.81 19.67 0.72
C GLY A 15 -17.64 18.91 1.74
N LEU A 16 -17.65 17.58 1.68
CA LEU A 16 -18.30 16.71 2.66
C LEU A 16 -17.23 15.91 3.42
N PHE A 17 -16.96 16.31 4.66
CA PHE A 17 -15.92 15.71 5.50
C PHE A 17 -16.52 15.08 6.75
N MET A 18 -16.00 13.93 7.15
CA MET A 18 -16.33 13.32 8.44
C MET A 18 -15.43 13.91 9.53
N ARG A 19 -15.87 13.89 10.79
CA ARG A 19 -15.04 14.35 11.91
C ARG A 19 -13.71 13.58 12.05
N SER A 20 -13.65 12.34 11.57
CA SER A 20 -12.44 11.51 11.57
C SER A 20 -11.41 11.90 10.48
N THR A 21 -11.80 12.64 9.44
CA THR A 21 -10.95 12.95 8.29
C THR A 21 -10.20 14.28 8.47
N VAL A 22 -9.48 14.41 9.59
CA VAL A 22 -8.83 15.66 10.00
C VAL A 22 -7.69 16.04 9.05
N GLN A 23 -6.73 15.13 8.81
CA GLN A 23 -5.59 15.39 7.93
C GLN A 23 -6.04 15.60 6.47
N GLU A 24 -7.06 14.87 6.02
CA GLU A 24 -7.60 15.02 4.67
C GLU A 24 -8.26 16.38 4.48
N HIS A 25 -8.97 16.90 5.49
CA HIS A 25 -9.52 18.25 5.45
C HIS A 25 -8.41 19.32 5.44
N SER A 26 -7.35 19.14 6.24
CA SER A 26 -6.15 19.99 6.17
C SER A 26 -5.53 19.97 4.76
N ALA A 27 -5.38 18.80 4.15
CA ALA A 27 -4.81 18.63 2.82
C ALA A 27 -5.69 19.27 1.73
N PHE A 28 -7.01 19.15 1.82
CA PHE A 28 -7.96 19.83 0.93
C PHE A 28 -7.79 21.36 0.98
N ARG A 29 -7.82 21.94 2.19
CA ARG A 29 -7.66 23.40 2.38
C ARG A 29 -6.33 23.87 1.84
N PHE A 30 -5.26 23.13 2.13
CA PHE A 30 -3.92 23.48 1.68
C PHE A 30 -3.78 23.37 0.15
N ALA A 31 -4.37 22.35 -0.49
CA ALA A 31 -4.38 22.23 -1.95
C ALA A 31 -5.09 23.42 -2.62
N VAL A 32 -6.23 23.86 -2.08
CA VAL A 32 -6.92 25.06 -2.56
C VAL A 32 -6.07 26.33 -2.35
N GLN A 33 -5.41 26.46 -1.20
CA GLN A 33 -4.51 27.59 -0.93
C GLN A 33 -3.32 27.61 -1.89
N LEU A 34 -2.69 26.47 -2.17
CA LEU A 34 -1.59 26.34 -3.13
C LEU A 34 -2.01 26.78 -4.53
N TYR A 35 -3.20 26.38 -4.98
CA TYR A 35 -3.74 26.83 -6.27
C TYR A 35 -3.99 28.34 -6.28
N ASN A 36 -4.68 28.86 -5.26
CA ASN A 36 -5.10 30.26 -5.21
C ASN A 36 -3.92 31.25 -5.06
N THR A 37 -2.85 30.83 -4.38
CA THR A 37 -1.62 31.62 -4.19
C THR A 37 -0.67 31.55 -5.38
N ASN A 38 -0.95 30.72 -6.39
CA ASN A 38 -0.14 30.68 -7.61
C ASN A 38 -0.15 32.06 -8.30
N GLN A 39 1.05 32.59 -8.55
CA GLN A 39 1.26 33.88 -9.19
C GLN A 39 1.10 33.81 -10.71
N ASN A 40 1.22 32.61 -11.29
CA ASN A 40 1.09 32.43 -12.73
C ASN A 40 -0.38 32.50 -13.18
N THR A 41 -0.78 33.62 -13.77
CA THR A 41 -2.17 33.89 -14.20
C THR A 41 -2.66 32.90 -15.26
N THR A 42 -1.78 32.33 -16.08
CA THR A 42 -2.18 31.30 -17.07
C THR A 42 -2.53 29.97 -16.40
N GLU A 43 -1.89 29.67 -15.27
CA GLU A 43 -2.18 28.48 -14.45
C GLU A 43 -3.32 28.73 -13.46
N LYS A 44 -3.59 29.97 -13.08
CA LYS A 44 -4.73 30.35 -12.23
C LYS A 44 -5.71 31.27 -12.97
N PRO A 45 -6.47 30.74 -13.94
CA PRO A 45 -7.43 31.56 -14.68
C PRO A 45 -8.64 31.95 -13.83
N PHE A 46 -9.02 31.16 -12.83
CA PHE A 46 -10.16 31.39 -11.92
C PHE A 46 -9.75 31.20 -10.47
N HIS A 47 -10.54 31.71 -9.54
CA HIS A 47 -10.37 31.50 -8.10
C HIS A 47 -11.18 30.29 -7.62
N LEU A 48 -10.58 29.42 -6.81
CA LEU A 48 -11.32 28.35 -6.13
C LEU A 48 -11.85 28.84 -4.78
N ASN A 49 -13.17 28.79 -4.62
CA ASN A 49 -13.85 28.93 -3.34
C ASN A 49 -14.41 27.58 -2.92
N TYR A 50 -14.56 27.36 -1.62
CA TYR A 50 -15.15 26.13 -1.11
C TYR A 50 -16.08 26.38 0.07
N ASN A 51 -17.04 25.50 0.24
CA ASN A 51 -17.87 25.41 1.43
C ASN A 51 -17.85 23.99 1.98
N VAL A 52 -17.50 23.83 3.26
CA VAL A 52 -17.36 22.51 3.90
C VAL A 52 -18.51 22.28 4.87
N ASP A 53 -19.18 21.14 4.73
CA ASP A 53 -20.07 20.59 5.74
C ASP A 53 -19.35 19.45 6.48
N ASN A 54 -19.19 19.61 7.79
CA ASN A 54 -18.60 18.59 8.66
C ASN A 54 -19.70 17.68 9.21
N LEU A 55 -19.71 16.43 8.77
CA LEU A 55 -20.69 15.42 9.12
C LEU A 55 -20.31 14.74 10.45
N GLU A 56 -21.27 14.64 11.37
CA GLU A 56 -21.11 13.91 12.63
C GLU A 56 -21.15 12.39 12.44
N SER A 57 -21.88 11.92 11.44
CA SER A 57 -22.04 10.51 11.12
C SER A 57 -22.09 10.29 9.61
N SER A 58 -21.74 9.09 9.19
CA SER A 58 -21.86 8.63 7.80
C SER A 58 -23.25 8.10 7.47
N ASN A 59 -24.26 8.38 8.31
CA ASN A 59 -25.62 7.92 8.05
C ASN A 59 -26.19 8.61 6.79
N SER A 60 -27.08 7.91 6.09
CA SER A 60 -27.63 8.39 4.82
C SER A 60 -28.42 9.70 4.97
N PHE A 61 -29.05 9.96 6.13
CA PHE A 61 -29.83 11.17 6.37
C PHE A 61 -28.95 12.42 6.48
N SER A 62 -27.90 12.38 7.30
CA SER A 62 -26.92 13.47 7.46
C SER A 62 -26.23 13.77 6.13
N VAL A 63 -25.86 12.73 5.38
CA VAL A 63 -25.27 12.88 4.04
C VAL A 63 -26.26 13.49 3.06
N THR A 64 -27.54 13.08 3.08
CA THR A 64 -28.59 13.67 2.23
C THR A 64 -28.76 15.15 2.52
N HIS A 65 -28.88 15.52 3.79
CA HIS A 65 -29.04 16.92 4.20
C HIS A 65 -27.84 17.78 3.75
N ALA A 66 -26.61 17.29 3.94
CA ALA A 66 -25.43 18.02 3.52
C ALA A 66 -25.32 18.10 1.99
N PHE A 67 -25.61 17.03 1.26
CA PHE A 67 -25.67 17.06 -0.19
C PHE A 67 -26.66 18.12 -0.68
N CYS A 68 -27.87 18.14 -0.12
CA CYS A 68 -28.90 19.12 -0.44
C CYS A 68 -28.49 20.56 -0.11
N SER A 69 -27.82 20.77 1.02
CA SER A 69 -27.23 22.06 1.39
C SER A 69 -26.23 22.54 0.33
N GLN A 70 -25.32 21.68 -0.11
CA GLN A 70 -24.33 22.02 -1.14
C GLN A 70 -24.99 22.25 -2.50
N PHE A 71 -25.96 21.42 -2.88
CA PHE A 71 -26.71 21.55 -4.12
C PHE A 71 -27.42 22.90 -4.19
N SER A 72 -28.17 23.27 -3.15
CA SER A 72 -28.90 24.55 -3.05
C SER A 72 -27.98 25.77 -3.11
N ARG A 73 -26.73 25.64 -2.64
CA ARG A 73 -25.69 26.69 -2.75
C ARG A 73 -25.12 26.84 -4.17
N GLY A 74 -25.47 25.95 -5.10
CA GLY A 74 -25.05 26.04 -6.49
C GLY A 74 -23.59 25.69 -6.73
N VAL A 75 -23.04 24.74 -5.95
CA VAL A 75 -21.66 24.27 -6.16
C VAL A 75 -21.48 23.60 -7.53
N TYR A 76 -20.29 23.70 -8.10
CA TYR A 76 -19.95 23.13 -9.41
C TYR A 76 -19.55 21.65 -9.33
N ALA A 77 -18.92 21.26 -8.22
CA ALA A 77 -18.57 19.89 -7.91
C ALA A 77 -18.54 19.72 -6.39
N ILE A 78 -18.82 18.51 -5.92
CA ILE A 78 -18.72 18.15 -4.52
C ILE A 78 -17.54 17.21 -4.35
N PHE A 79 -16.62 17.56 -3.46
CA PHE A 79 -15.59 16.65 -2.98
C PHE A 79 -16.03 16.04 -1.65
N GLY A 80 -15.81 14.74 -1.45
CA GLY A 80 -16.08 14.17 -0.14
C GLY A 80 -15.82 12.68 -0.02
N PHE A 81 -16.15 12.18 1.17
CA PHE A 81 -16.02 10.78 1.53
C PHE A 81 -17.41 10.14 1.64
N TYR A 82 -17.50 8.87 1.25
CA TYR A 82 -18.62 8.01 1.62
C TYR A 82 -18.12 6.75 2.32
N ASP A 83 -19.05 6.14 3.04
CA ASP A 83 -18.96 4.78 3.56
C ASP A 83 -19.96 3.87 2.83
N LYS A 84 -19.99 2.58 3.18
CA LYS A 84 -20.92 1.61 2.60
C LYS A 84 -22.39 1.98 2.76
N LYS A 85 -22.77 2.71 3.82
CA LYS A 85 -24.16 3.07 4.12
C LYS A 85 -24.63 4.27 3.29
N SER A 86 -23.75 5.24 3.07
CA SER A 86 -24.02 6.50 2.37
C SER A 86 -23.72 6.47 0.87
N MET A 87 -22.88 5.54 0.41
CA MET A 87 -22.48 5.40 -0.99
C MET A 87 -23.67 5.38 -1.94
N ASN A 88 -24.64 4.47 -1.74
CA ASN A 88 -25.81 4.34 -2.62
C ASN A 88 -26.67 5.62 -2.63
N THR A 89 -26.75 6.32 -1.50
CA THR A 89 -27.48 7.59 -1.40
C THR A 89 -26.81 8.64 -2.27
N LEU A 90 -25.50 8.83 -2.11
CA LEU A 90 -24.75 9.82 -2.88
C LEU A 90 -24.76 9.51 -4.37
N THR A 91 -24.51 8.27 -4.78
CA THR A 91 -24.51 7.91 -6.20
C THR A 91 -25.88 8.11 -6.84
N SER A 92 -26.96 7.85 -6.11
CA SER A 92 -28.33 8.11 -6.58
C SER A 92 -28.59 9.61 -6.79
N PHE A 93 -28.24 10.46 -5.81
CA PHE A 93 -28.40 11.91 -5.95
C PHE A 93 -27.51 12.51 -7.05
N CYS A 94 -26.27 12.04 -7.18
CA CYS A 94 -25.35 12.52 -8.23
C CYS A 94 -25.88 12.21 -9.62
N GLY A 95 -26.39 10.98 -9.82
CA GLY A 95 -27.03 10.56 -11.06
C GLY A 95 -28.33 11.32 -11.37
N ALA A 96 -29.18 11.56 -10.37
CA ALA A 96 -30.45 12.25 -10.57
C ALA A 96 -30.31 13.75 -10.85
N LEU A 97 -29.34 14.42 -10.20
CA LEU A 97 -29.18 15.88 -10.25
C LEU A 97 -28.01 16.35 -11.13
N HIS A 98 -27.31 15.42 -11.78
CA HIS A 98 -26.11 15.67 -12.62
C HIS A 98 -25.05 16.50 -11.88
N THR A 99 -24.82 16.18 -10.60
CA THR A 99 -23.83 16.87 -9.77
C THR A 99 -22.61 15.98 -9.62
N SER A 100 -21.46 16.44 -10.11
CA SER A 100 -20.21 15.68 -10.05
C SER A 100 -19.69 15.55 -8.62
N PHE A 101 -19.41 14.32 -8.20
CA PHE A 101 -18.87 13.96 -6.90
C PHE A 101 -17.48 13.34 -7.05
N VAL A 102 -16.46 13.94 -6.42
CA VAL A 102 -15.07 13.45 -6.46
C VAL A 102 -14.70 12.89 -5.11
N THR A 103 -14.17 11.67 -5.06
CA THR A 103 -13.94 10.97 -3.78
C THR A 103 -12.65 10.15 -3.72
N PRO A 104 -11.92 10.18 -2.59
CA PRO A 104 -10.81 9.26 -2.33
C PRO A 104 -11.25 8.01 -1.52
N SER A 105 -12.55 7.78 -1.34
CA SER A 105 -13.10 6.57 -0.71
C SER A 105 -12.78 5.30 -1.50
N TYR A 106 -13.13 4.13 -0.94
CA TYR A 106 -12.93 2.85 -1.61
C TYR A 106 -13.67 2.80 -2.95
N PRO A 107 -13.10 2.15 -3.98
CA PRO A 107 -13.72 2.09 -5.30
C PRO A 107 -14.95 1.19 -5.30
N THR A 108 -15.92 1.51 -6.16
CA THR A 108 -17.16 0.76 -6.35
C THR A 108 -17.15 0.04 -7.69
N ASP A 109 -17.50 -1.24 -7.72
CA ASP A 109 -17.62 -2.00 -8.98
C ASP A 109 -18.85 -1.60 -9.81
N ASN A 110 -19.81 -0.88 -9.22
CA ASN A 110 -20.98 -0.42 -9.94
C ASN A 110 -20.59 0.66 -10.96
N GLU A 111 -21.15 0.56 -12.17
CA GLU A 111 -21.08 1.59 -13.20
C GLU A 111 -21.92 2.79 -12.78
N VAL A 112 -21.28 3.74 -12.11
CA VAL A 112 -21.92 4.96 -11.59
C VAL A 112 -21.54 6.17 -12.45
N GLN A 113 -22.52 7.04 -12.70
CA GLN A 113 -22.31 8.31 -13.40
C GLN A 113 -22.12 9.45 -12.39
N PHE A 114 -21.48 10.53 -12.83
CA PHE A 114 -21.17 11.72 -12.04
C PHE A 114 -20.32 11.45 -10.78
N VAL A 115 -19.63 10.31 -10.71
CA VAL A 115 -18.72 9.99 -9.60
C VAL A 115 -17.31 9.77 -10.14
N ILE A 116 -16.34 10.52 -9.61
CA ILE A 116 -14.91 10.39 -9.92
C ILE A 116 -14.21 9.79 -8.71
N GLN A 117 -13.71 8.57 -8.87
CA GLN A 117 -13.10 7.78 -7.81
C GLN A 117 -11.60 7.92 -7.91
N MET A 118 -10.98 8.61 -6.95
CA MET A 118 -9.54 8.88 -6.95
C MET A 118 -8.72 7.67 -6.53
N ARG A 119 -9.29 6.76 -5.73
CA ARG A 119 -8.61 5.58 -5.20
C ARG A 119 -8.60 4.46 -6.24
N PRO A 120 -7.42 3.93 -6.63
CA PRO A 120 -7.35 2.80 -7.56
C PRO A 120 -7.83 1.49 -6.95
N ALA A 121 -8.27 0.57 -7.81
CA ALA A 121 -8.66 -0.78 -7.41
C ALA A 121 -7.43 -1.61 -7.03
N LEU A 122 -7.50 -2.30 -5.88
CA LEU A 122 -6.38 -3.10 -5.37
C LEU A 122 -6.52 -4.60 -5.69
N ARG A 123 -7.69 -5.04 -6.19
CA ARG A 123 -8.01 -6.46 -6.44
C ARG A 123 -6.96 -7.17 -7.31
N GLY A 124 -6.54 -6.53 -8.40
CA GLY A 124 -5.59 -7.14 -9.34
C GLY A 124 -4.17 -7.27 -8.75
N ALA A 125 -3.75 -6.28 -7.96
CA ALA A 125 -2.46 -6.26 -7.29
C ALA A 125 -2.38 -7.35 -6.20
N VAL A 126 -3.43 -7.49 -5.39
CA VAL A 126 -3.51 -8.52 -4.34
C VAL A 126 -3.45 -9.93 -4.93
N LEU A 127 -4.24 -10.21 -5.97
CA LEU A 127 -4.22 -11.52 -6.65
C LEU A 127 -2.87 -11.83 -7.30
N SER A 128 -2.23 -10.82 -7.89
CA SER A 128 -0.90 -10.97 -8.50
C SER A 128 0.17 -11.25 -7.44
N LEU A 129 0.09 -10.60 -6.27
CA LEU A 129 1.01 -10.83 -5.15
C LEU A 129 0.82 -12.21 -4.51
N LEU A 130 -0.43 -12.66 -4.34
CA LEU A 130 -0.74 -14.03 -3.88
C LEU A 130 -0.16 -15.09 -4.82
N SER A 131 -0.29 -14.85 -6.13
CA SER A 131 0.27 -15.72 -7.17
C SER A 131 1.80 -15.71 -7.17
N HIS A 132 2.41 -14.54 -6.98
CA HIS A 132 3.87 -14.37 -6.88
C HIS A 132 4.47 -15.20 -5.72
N TYR A 133 3.85 -15.13 -4.54
CA TYR A 133 4.27 -15.94 -3.40
C TYR A 133 3.81 -17.41 -3.47
N LYS A 134 3.04 -17.80 -4.51
CA LYS A 134 2.49 -19.14 -4.69
C LYS A 134 1.70 -19.62 -3.47
N TRP A 135 0.92 -18.73 -2.87
CA TRP A 135 0.07 -19.06 -1.72
C TRP A 135 -1.13 -19.91 -2.16
N GLN A 136 -1.32 -21.06 -1.51
CA GLN A 136 -2.47 -21.95 -1.73
C GLN A 136 -3.43 -22.01 -0.53
N LYS A 137 -2.93 -21.73 0.67
CA LYS A 137 -3.70 -21.75 1.92
C LYS A 137 -3.38 -20.52 2.75
N PHE A 138 -4.41 -19.75 3.13
CA PHE A 138 -4.26 -18.51 3.89
C PHE A 138 -5.58 -18.06 4.53
N VAL A 139 -5.46 -17.18 5.54
CA VAL A 139 -6.58 -16.51 6.21
C VAL A 139 -6.78 -15.12 5.58
N TYR A 140 -8.03 -14.77 5.28
CA TYR A 140 -8.41 -13.47 4.75
C TYR A 140 -9.25 -12.71 5.77
N LEU A 141 -8.67 -11.69 6.41
CA LEU A 141 -9.35 -10.80 7.34
C LEU A 141 -9.83 -9.56 6.57
N TYR A 142 -11.13 -9.25 6.62
CA TYR A 142 -11.67 -8.14 5.83
C TYR A 142 -12.64 -7.27 6.61
N ASP A 143 -12.62 -5.98 6.27
CA ASP A 143 -13.57 -4.99 6.77
C ASP A 143 -14.80 -4.91 5.86
N THR A 144 -15.99 -5.05 6.44
CA THR A 144 -17.26 -4.96 5.70
C THR A 144 -17.56 -3.56 5.16
N ASP A 145 -16.92 -2.53 5.72
CA ASP A 145 -17.19 -1.13 5.38
C ASP A 145 -16.52 -0.68 4.07
N ARG A 146 -15.52 -1.43 3.59
CA ARG A 146 -14.78 -1.16 2.33
C ARG A 146 -15.36 -1.90 1.11
N GLY A 147 -16.49 -2.59 1.29
CA GLY A 147 -17.12 -3.42 0.26
C GLY A 147 -16.54 -4.83 0.17
N PHE A 148 -16.97 -5.59 -0.85
CA PHE A 148 -16.61 -7.01 -1.00
C PHE A 148 -15.85 -7.33 -2.29
N SER A 149 -15.44 -6.31 -3.06
CA SER A 149 -14.81 -6.49 -4.39
C SER A 149 -13.57 -7.40 -4.35
N ILE A 150 -12.67 -7.16 -3.39
CA ILE A 150 -11.44 -7.95 -3.24
C ILE A 150 -11.77 -9.37 -2.75
N LEU A 151 -12.73 -9.51 -1.82
CA LEU A 151 -13.19 -10.81 -1.33
C LEU A 151 -13.77 -11.65 -2.47
N GLN A 152 -14.65 -11.07 -3.29
CA GLN A 152 -15.24 -11.75 -4.45
C GLN A 152 -14.16 -12.23 -5.42
N ALA A 153 -13.21 -11.35 -5.77
CA ALA A 153 -12.11 -11.68 -6.66
C ALA A 153 -11.19 -12.80 -6.10
N ILE A 154 -10.95 -12.82 -4.79
CA ILE A 154 -10.21 -13.89 -4.11
C ILE A 154 -10.99 -15.20 -4.14
N MET A 155 -12.30 -15.19 -3.88
CA MET A 155 -13.12 -16.41 -3.87
C MET A 155 -13.24 -17.03 -5.27
N GLU A 156 -13.41 -16.21 -6.31
CA GLU A 156 -13.39 -16.65 -7.72
C GLU A 156 -12.04 -17.28 -8.09
N SER A 157 -10.95 -16.62 -7.69
CA SER A 157 -9.59 -17.14 -7.89
C SER A 157 -9.33 -18.41 -7.08
N ALA A 158 -9.92 -18.53 -5.89
CA ALA A 158 -9.77 -19.70 -5.03
C ALA A 158 -10.41 -20.94 -5.64
N VAL A 159 -11.58 -20.80 -6.27
CA VAL A 159 -12.23 -21.91 -7.01
C VAL A 159 -11.35 -22.35 -8.19
N THR A 160 -10.85 -21.37 -8.96
CA THR A 160 -10.07 -21.65 -10.17
C THR A 160 -8.71 -22.28 -9.87
N ASN A 161 -8.04 -21.83 -8.80
CA ASN A 161 -6.69 -22.27 -8.44
C ASN A 161 -6.65 -23.29 -7.28
N ASN A 162 -7.82 -23.77 -6.85
CA ASN A 162 -7.99 -24.68 -5.71
C ASN A 162 -7.34 -24.18 -4.41
N TRP A 163 -7.52 -22.89 -4.09
CA TRP A 163 -7.00 -22.31 -2.85
C TRP A 163 -7.92 -22.60 -1.65
N GLN A 164 -7.31 -22.86 -0.50
CA GLN A 164 -7.99 -22.98 0.79
C GLN A 164 -7.98 -21.64 1.52
N VAL A 165 -9.06 -20.88 1.38
CA VAL A 165 -9.19 -19.54 1.98
C VAL A 165 -10.12 -19.59 3.19
N THR A 166 -9.64 -19.15 4.35
CA THR A 166 -10.49 -18.93 5.53
C THR A 166 -10.82 -17.44 5.64
N ALA A 167 -12.01 -17.04 5.18
CA ALA A 167 -12.46 -15.66 5.25
C ALA A 167 -13.10 -15.35 6.61
N ARG A 168 -12.68 -14.26 7.27
CA ARG A 168 -13.26 -13.76 8.52
C ARG A 168 -13.54 -12.27 8.42
N SER A 169 -14.79 -11.90 8.66
CA SER A 169 -15.19 -10.50 8.78
C SER A 169 -14.67 -9.92 10.10
N VAL A 170 -14.07 -8.75 10.03
CA VAL A 170 -13.61 -7.98 11.19
C VAL A 170 -14.23 -6.58 11.27
N GLY A 171 -15.09 -6.20 10.33
CA GLY A 171 -15.67 -4.85 10.26
C GLY A 171 -16.58 -4.49 11.44
N SER A 172 -17.41 -5.44 11.89
CA SER A 172 -18.32 -5.24 13.04
C SER A 172 -17.63 -5.25 14.40
N ILE A 173 -16.34 -5.58 14.45
CA ILE A 173 -15.60 -5.75 15.69
C ILE A 173 -15.14 -4.39 16.19
N THR A 174 -15.59 -4.03 17.38
CA THR A 174 -15.11 -2.83 18.11
C THR A 174 -14.22 -3.20 19.31
N ASP A 175 -14.31 -4.44 19.79
CA ASP A 175 -13.54 -4.91 20.95
C ASP A 175 -12.23 -5.58 20.53
N ALA A 176 -11.12 -5.10 21.08
CA ALA A 176 -9.78 -5.68 20.90
C ALA A 176 -9.73 -7.17 21.29
N ALA A 177 -10.51 -7.60 22.28
CA ALA A 177 -10.54 -8.98 22.75
C ALA A 177 -11.08 -9.96 21.69
N GLU A 178 -11.93 -9.51 20.77
CA GLU A 178 -12.47 -10.37 19.72
C GLU A 178 -11.42 -10.65 18.64
N PHE A 179 -10.60 -9.66 18.28
CA PHE A 179 -9.44 -9.88 17.40
C PHE A 179 -8.49 -10.93 17.98
N LYS A 180 -8.25 -10.86 19.30
CA LYS A 180 -7.43 -11.86 20.02
C LYS A 180 -8.00 -13.28 19.85
N ARG A 181 -9.32 -13.45 20.05
CA ARG A 181 -10.00 -14.75 19.88
C ARG A 181 -9.88 -15.30 18.46
N ILE A 182 -10.01 -14.44 17.45
CA ILE A 182 -9.86 -14.84 16.04
C ILE A 182 -8.43 -15.35 15.80
N ILE A 183 -7.42 -14.60 16.23
CA ILE A 183 -6.02 -14.98 16.04
C ILE A 183 -5.70 -16.30 16.77
N GLU A 184 -6.16 -16.49 18.01
CA GLU A 184 -6.01 -17.74 18.76
C GLU A 184 -6.71 -18.92 18.06
N GLU A 185 -7.90 -18.70 17.49
CA GLU A 185 -8.61 -19.74 16.74
C GLU A 185 -7.84 -20.16 15.48
N MET A 186 -7.29 -19.20 14.74
CA MET A 186 -6.49 -19.48 13.54
C MET A 186 -5.16 -20.16 13.89
N ASP A 187 -4.57 -19.82 15.03
CA ASP A 187 -3.36 -20.47 15.55
C ASP A 187 -3.58 -21.94 15.91
N ARG A 188 -4.74 -22.28 16.51
CA ARG A 188 -5.12 -23.69 16.74
C ARG A 188 -5.20 -24.50 15.43
N ARG A 189 -5.53 -23.84 14.31
CA ARG A 189 -5.55 -24.43 12.97
C ARG A 189 -4.18 -24.40 12.26
N GLN A 190 -3.14 -23.93 12.95
CA GLN A 190 -1.77 -23.77 12.45
C GLN A 190 -1.69 -22.83 11.22
N GLU A 191 -2.55 -21.81 11.15
CA GLU A 191 -2.51 -20.82 10.09
C GLU A 191 -1.43 -19.76 10.34
N LYS A 192 -0.53 -19.58 9.38
CA LYS A 192 0.61 -18.64 9.47
C LYS A 192 0.61 -17.55 8.39
N ARG A 193 -0.32 -17.62 7.44
CA ARG A 193 -0.41 -16.73 6.28
C ARG A 193 -1.69 -15.93 6.35
N TYR A 194 -1.57 -14.61 6.40
CA TYR A 194 -2.70 -13.70 6.61
C TYR A 194 -2.70 -12.63 5.53
N VAL A 195 -3.85 -12.42 4.92
CA VAL A 195 -4.15 -11.23 4.10
C VAL A 195 -5.09 -10.36 4.92
N ILE A 196 -4.70 -9.11 5.18
CA ILE A 196 -5.46 -8.16 5.99
C ILE A 196 -5.96 -7.03 5.08
N ASP A 197 -7.27 -6.99 4.84
CA ASP A 197 -7.96 -5.99 4.02
C ASP A 197 -8.80 -5.04 4.89
N CYS A 198 -8.14 -4.05 5.48
CA CYS A 198 -8.73 -3.09 6.43
C CYS A 198 -8.16 -1.67 6.21
N GLU A 199 -8.79 -0.65 6.80
CA GLU A 199 -8.16 0.68 6.89
C GLU A 199 -7.04 0.70 7.93
N VAL A 200 -6.12 1.67 7.81
CA VAL A 200 -4.86 1.76 8.57
C VAL A 200 -5.07 1.62 10.07
N ASP A 201 -6.07 2.29 10.65
CA ASP A 201 -6.32 2.27 12.08
C ASP A 201 -6.64 0.85 12.58
N ARG A 202 -7.52 0.14 11.85
CA ARG A 202 -7.89 -1.24 12.18
C ARG A 202 -6.73 -2.21 11.95
N ILE A 203 -5.92 -2.00 10.91
CA ILE A 203 -4.69 -2.77 10.70
C ILE A 203 -3.77 -2.63 11.92
N ASN A 204 -3.53 -1.41 12.41
CA ASN A 204 -2.71 -1.18 13.58
C ASN A 204 -3.25 -1.92 14.81
N THR A 205 -4.57 -1.86 15.07
CA THR A 205 -5.20 -2.62 16.18
C THR A 205 -5.02 -4.12 16.03
N ILE A 206 -5.18 -4.68 14.83
CA ILE A 206 -4.95 -6.11 14.57
C ILE A 206 -3.49 -6.49 14.83
N LEU A 207 -2.55 -5.70 14.30
CA LEU A 207 -1.12 -5.97 14.44
C LEU A 207 -0.63 -5.84 15.89
N GLU A 208 -1.20 -4.94 16.69
CA GLU A 208 -0.96 -4.87 18.13
C GLU A 208 -1.36 -6.17 18.84
N GLN A 209 -2.50 -6.77 18.47
CA GLN A 209 -2.90 -8.07 19.01
C GLN A 209 -2.03 -9.22 18.51
N VAL A 210 -1.54 -9.15 17.26
CA VAL A 210 -0.58 -10.13 16.72
C VAL A 210 0.72 -10.12 17.54
N VAL A 211 1.23 -8.94 17.87
CA VAL A 211 2.45 -8.79 18.70
C VAL A 211 2.18 -9.25 20.14
N SER A 212 1.05 -8.87 20.74
CA SER A 212 0.72 -9.25 22.13
C SER A 212 0.58 -10.77 22.31
N LEU A 213 0.13 -11.48 21.27
CA LEU A 213 0.02 -12.94 21.24
C LEU A 213 1.30 -13.67 20.79
N GLY A 214 2.38 -12.94 20.45
CA GLY A 214 3.62 -13.54 19.93
C GLY A 214 3.46 -14.20 18.56
N LYS A 215 2.47 -13.78 17.77
CA LYS A 215 2.20 -14.29 16.41
C LYS A 215 2.95 -13.52 15.33
N ASN A 216 3.91 -12.71 15.72
CA ASN A 216 4.86 -12.01 14.86
C ASN A 216 6.20 -12.74 14.70
N THR A 217 6.27 -14.03 15.05
CA THR A 217 7.52 -14.83 15.00
C THR A 217 7.88 -15.31 13.59
N ARG A 218 9.12 -15.80 13.43
CA ARG A 218 9.58 -16.37 12.15
C ARG A 218 8.67 -17.49 11.66
N GLY A 219 8.23 -17.39 10.41
CA GLY A 219 7.32 -18.32 9.76
C GLY A 219 5.90 -17.77 9.56
N TYR A 220 5.53 -16.68 10.25
CA TYR A 220 4.34 -15.90 9.91
C TYR A 220 4.62 -14.96 8.73
N HIS A 221 3.61 -14.76 7.89
CA HIS A 221 3.67 -13.83 6.76
C HIS A 221 2.34 -13.09 6.62
N TYR A 222 2.40 -11.77 6.66
CA TYR A 222 1.28 -10.85 6.55
C TYR A 222 1.32 -10.08 5.22
N ILE A 223 0.22 -10.07 4.48
CA ILE A 223 -0.01 -9.20 3.32
C ILE A 223 -1.03 -8.14 3.71
N LEU A 224 -0.66 -6.87 3.62
CA LEU A 224 -1.53 -5.73 3.91
C LEU A 224 -2.18 -5.22 2.62
N SER A 225 -3.49 -5.41 2.49
CA SER A 225 -4.31 -4.98 1.35
C SER A 225 -4.81 -3.54 1.53
N ASN A 226 -3.85 -2.61 1.67
CA ASN A 226 -4.08 -1.16 1.75
C ASN A 226 -3.00 -0.43 0.93
N LEU A 227 -3.28 0.79 0.47
CA LEU A 227 -2.38 1.62 -0.34
C LEU A 227 -1.38 2.47 0.48
N GLY A 228 -1.47 2.43 1.81
CA GLY A 228 -0.62 3.16 2.74
C GLY A 228 0.29 2.26 3.59
N PHE A 229 1.13 1.43 2.97
CA PHE A 229 2.09 0.57 3.68
C PHE A 229 2.93 1.33 4.71
N SER A 230 3.46 2.50 4.34
CA SER A 230 4.25 3.35 5.23
C SER A 230 3.42 4.09 6.29
N ASN A 231 2.09 4.05 6.22
CA ASN A 231 1.21 4.63 7.23
C ASN A 231 0.92 3.67 8.39
N VAL A 232 1.33 2.40 8.29
CA VAL A 232 1.10 1.36 9.31
C VAL A 232 2.34 1.21 10.20
N SER A 233 2.15 0.98 11.50
CA SER A 233 3.25 0.71 12.44
C SER A 233 3.71 -0.75 12.33
N LEU A 234 4.77 -1.00 11.56
CA LEU A 234 5.24 -2.35 11.23
C LEU A 234 6.44 -2.82 12.06
N ASP A 235 7.16 -1.91 12.71
CA ASP A 235 8.45 -2.20 13.33
C ASP A 235 8.35 -3.30 14.40
N LYS A 236 7.34 -3.24 15.27
CA LYS A 236 7.13 -4.23 16.34
C LYS A 236 6.83 -5.63 15.79
N VAL A 237 6.11 -5.70 14.67
CA VAL A 237 5.78 -6.98 14.03
C VAL A 237 7.02 -7.54 13.34
N PHE A 238 7.75 -6.70 12.61
CA PHE A 238 8.95 -7.10 11.89
C PHE A 238 10.09 -7.54 12.84
N GLN A 239 10.26 -6.88 13.99
CA GLN A 239 11.22 -7.27 15.03
C GLN A 239 10.99 -8.70 15.56
N GLY A 240 9.78 -9.25 15.46
CA GLY A 240 9.51 -10.64 15.82
C GLY A 240 10.02 -11.66 14.78
N GLY A 241 10.31 -11.23 13.55
CA GLY A 241 10.80 -12.09 12.46
C GLY A 241 9.72 -12.54 11.47
N ALA A 242 8.49 -12.04 11.56
CA ALA A 242 7.45 -12.25 10.56
C ALA A 242 7.71 -11.44 9.28
N ASN A 243 7.41 -12.03 8.13
CA ASN A 243 7.47 -11.33 6.85
C ASN A 243 6.23 -10.44 6.69
N ILE A 244 6.42 -9.20 6.21
CA ILE A 244 5.34 -8.26 5.99
C ILE A 244 5.50 -7.63 4.62
N SER A 245 4.47 -7.76 3.80
CA SER A 245 4.40 -7.20 2.45
C SER A 245 3.11 -6.41 2.29
N GLY A 246 3.10 -5.42 1.41
CA GLY A 246 1.91 -4.62 1.15
C GLY A 246 2.12 -3.64 0.00
N PHE A 247 1.20 -2.67 -0.09
CA PHE A 247 1.12 -1.79 -1.24
C PHE A 247 1.26 -0.33 -0.83
N GLN A 248 1.91 0.45 -1.68
CA GLN A 248 2.14 1.88 -1.48
C GLN A 248 1.78 2.62 -2.77
N ILE A 249 0.89 3.60 -2.70
CA ILE A 249 0.57 4.46 -3.85
C ILE A 249 1.38 5.76 -3.87
N VAL A 250 1.77 6.24 -2.69
CA VAL A 250 2.56 7.48 -2.55
C VAL A 250 4.03 7.10 -2.45
N SER A 251 4.77 7.30 -3.55
CA SER A 251 6.22 7.07 -3.55
C SER A 251 6.95 8.24 -2.89
N PRO A 252 7.85 7.98 -1.91
CA PRO A 252 8.72 9.01 -1.31
C PRO A 252 9.69 9.65 -2.31
N GLU A 253 9.96 8.96 -3.42
CA GLU A 253 10.86 9.42 -4.48
C GLU A 253 10.18 10.40 -5.44
N ASN A 254 8.83 10.51 -5.40
CA ASN A 254 8.08 11.40 -6.28
C ASN A 254 8.41 12.88 -5.96
N PRO A 255 8.95 13.66 -6.93
CA PRO A 255 9.29 15.06 -6.71
C PRO A 255 8.11 15.93 -6.26
N ILE A 256 6.89 15.63 -6.73
CA ILE A 256 5.66 16.36 -6.35
C ILE A 256 5.39 16.13 -4.86
N VAL A 257 5.55 14.90 -4.37
CA VAL A 257 5.39 14.56 -2.94
C VAL A 257 6.45 15.28 -2.11
N GLN A 258 7.71 15.28 -2.55
CA GLN A 258 8.79 15.97 -1.82
C GLN A 258 8.55 17.49 -1.73
N GLN A 259 8.14 18.13 -2.82
CA GLN A 259 7.81 19.56 -2.84
C GLN A 259 6.59 19.88 -1.96
N PHE A 260 5.56 19.03 -2.00
CA PHE A 260 4.39 19.16 -1.13
C PHE A 260 4.81 19.07 0.34
N LEU A 261 5.55 18.04 0.72
CA LEU A 261 6.00 17.80 2.10
C LEU A 261 6.88 18.93 2.64
N GLN A 262 7.76 19.51 1.82
CA GLN A 262 8.59 20.65 2.21
C GLN A 262 7.77 21.86 2.68
N ARG A 263 6.60 22.08 2.09
CA ARG A 263 5.69 23.17 2.48
C ARG A 263 4.73 22.72 3.59
N TRP A 264 4.22 21.49 3.50
CA TRP A 264 3.28 20.88 4.44
C TRP A 264 3.80 20.91 5.88
N VAL A 265 5.05 20.49 6.11
CA VAL A 265 5.65 20.43 7.46
C VAL A 265 5.89 21.81 8.07
N ARG A 266 5.85 22.88 7.27
CA ARG A 266 6.02 24.28 7.72
C ARG A 266 4.70 24.97 8.07
N LEU A 267 3.56 24.32 7.83
CA LEU A 267 2.25 24.87 8.16
C LEU A 267 2.08 24.98 9.68
N ASP A 268 1.30 25.97 10.10
CA ASP A 268 0.88 26.10 11.50
C ASP A 268 -0.10 24.97 11.83
N GLU A 269 0.25 24.14 12.80
CA GLU A 269 -0.55 23.00 13.26
C GLU A 269 -1.90 23.42 13.85
N ARG A 270 -2.02 24.68 14.32
CA ARG A 270 -3.31 25.23 14.78
C ARG A 270 -4.29 25.46 13.64
N GLU A 271 -3.78 25.84 12.47
CA GLU A 271 -4.61 26.08 11.28
C GLU A 271 -4.81 24.81 10.45
N PHE A 272 -3.77 23.96 10.39
CA PHE A 272 -3.72 22.70 9.67
C PHE A 272 -3.34 21.55 10.64
N PRO A 273 -4.32 21.01 11.39
CA PRO A 273 -4.08 19.87 12.27
C PRO A 273 -3.54 18.64 11.51
N GLU A 274 -2.72 17.84 12.18
CA GLU A 274 -2.03 16.65 11.62
C GLU A 274 -1.08 16.96 10.43
N ALA A 275 -0.74 18.24 10.18
CA ALA A 275 0.23 18.61 9.15
C ALA A 275 1.69 18.42 9.57
N LYS A 276 1.96 18.51 10.88
CA LYS A 276 3.29 18.34 11.47
C LYS A 276 3.36 17.05 12.30
N ASN A 277 4.54 16.44 12.36
CA ASN A 277 4.87 15.26 13.18
C ASN A 277 4.00 14.00 12.91
N THR A 278 3.17 14.01 11.87
CA THR A 278 2.32 12.90 11.46
C THR A 278 2.64 12.54 10.02
N PRO A 279 2.84 11.26 9.65
CA PRO A 279 3.08 10.89 8.28
C PRO A 279 1.88 11.25 7.39
N LEU A 280 2.14 11.66 6.15
CA LEU A 280 1.08 11.97 5.19
C LEU A 280 0.33 10.68 4.83
N LYS A 281 -0.99 10.66 5.08
CA LYS A 281 -1.87 9.55 4.70
C LYS A 281 -2.02 9.51 3.18
N TYR A 282 -2.13 8.31 2.62
CA TYR A 282 -2.43 8.15 1.19
C TYR A 282 -3.78 8.78 0.80
N THR A 283 -4.76 8.77 1.71
CA THR A 283 -6.07 9.46 1.54
C THR A 283 -5.91 10.97 1.42
N SER A 284 -5.04 11.58 2.23
CA SER A 284 -4.69 13.01 2.13
C SER A 284 -3.99 13.35 0.82
N ALA A 285 -3.11 12.47 0.33
CA ALA A 285 -2.48 12.62 -0.98
C ALA A 285 -3.50 12.54 -2.13
N LEU A 286 -4.44 11.59 -2.06
CA LEU A 286 -5.57 11.49 -3.00
C LEU A 286 -6.47 12.73 -2.96
N THR A 287 -6.70 13.31 -1.78
CA THR A 287 -7.48 14.55 -1.61
C THR A 287 -6.82 15.74 -2.30
N HIS A 288 -5.51 15.90 -2.16
CA HIS A 288 -4.78 16.93 -2.90
C HIS A 288 -4.87 16.72 -4.42
N ASP A 289 -4.64 15.48 -4.87
CA ASP A 289 -4.74 15.12 -6.28
C ASP A 289 -6.16 15.31 -6.83
N ALA A 290 -7.20 15.16 -6.01
CA ALA A 290 -8.59 15.44 -6.39
C ALA A 290 -8.80 16.91 -6.75
N ILE A 291 -8.20 17.82 -5.98
CA ILE A 291 -8.26 19.26 -6.28
C ILE A 291 -7.49 19.57 -7.55
N LEU A 292 -6.33 18.93 -7.77
CA LEU A 292 -5.60 19.05 -9.03
C LEU A 292 -6.47 18.63 -10.23
N VAL A 293 -7.20 17.51 -10.13
CA VAL A 293 -8.11 17.03 -11.17
C VAL A 293 -9.24 18.02 -11.43
N ILE A 294 -9.90 18.50 -10.38
CA ILE A 294 -10.97 19.49 -10.49
C ILE A 294 -10.44 20.76 -11.19
N VAL A 295 -9.29 21.27 -10.75
CA VAL A 295 -8.66 22.45 -11.36
C VAL A 295 -8.38 22.25 -12.84
N GLU A 296 -7.79 21.12 -13.23
CA GLU A 296 -7.44 20.89 -14.64
C GLU A 296 -8.69 20.70 -15.51
N ALA A 297 -9.75 20.09 -14.99
CA ALA A 297 -11.03 19.99 -15.68
C ALA A 297 -11.64 21.38 -15.96
N PHE A 298 -11.68 22.27 -14.97
CA PHE A 298 -12.18 23.64 -15.16
C PHE A 298 -11.26 24.49 -16.04
N ARG A 299 -9.94 24.28 -16.00
CA ARG A 299 -9.02 24.88 -16.97
C ARG A 299 -9.32 24.44 -18.39
N TYR A 300 -9.58 23.15 -18.60
CA TYR A 300 -9.96 22.60 -19.90
C TYR A 300 -11.27 23.22 -20.41
N LEU A 301 -12.32 23.24 -19.58
CA LEU A 301 -13.62 23.83 -19.95
C LEU A 301 -13.48 25.30 -20.37
N ARG A 302 -12.68 26.08 -19.63
CA ARG A 302 -12.41 27.48 -19.99
C ARG A 302 -11.62 27.62 -21.28
N ARG A 303 -10.62 26.77 -21.53
CA ARG A 303 -9.87 26.76 -22.81
C ARG A 303 -10.79 26.45 -23.99
N GLN A 304 -11.73 25.52 -23.81
CA GLN A 304 -12.76 25.17 -24.80
C GLN A 304 -13.91 26.19 -24.90
N ARG A 305 -13.90 27.24 -24.08
CA ARG A 305 -14.94 28.28 -24.00
C ARG A 305 -16.34 27.71 -23.73
N VAL A 306 -16.43 26.64 -22.96
CA VAL A 306 -17.71 26.05 -22.52
C VAL A 306 -18.26 26.89 -21.37
N ASP A 307 -19.44 27.49 -21.55
CA ASP A 307 -20.15 28.22 -20.51
C ASP A 307 -20.81 27.23 -19.55
N VAL A 308 -20.18 27.06 -18.38
CA VAL A 308 -20.66 26.24 -17.27
C VAL A 308 -21.35 27.08 -16.19
N SER A 309 -21.54 28.39 -16.40
CA SER A 309 -22.15 29.28 -15.41
C SER A 309 -23.60 28.86 -15.08
N ARG A 310 -23.95 28.88 -13.79
CA ARG A 310 -25.33 28.64 -13.36
C ARG A 310 -26.15 29.92 -13.51
N ARG A 311 -27.12 29.91 -14.43
CA ARG A 311 -28.08 31.00 -14.64
C ARG A 311 -29.27 30.86 -13.67
N GLY A 312 -29.00 31.02 -12.37
CA GLY A 312 -30.02 30.95 -11.31
C GLY A 312 -29.64 30.06 -10.13
N GLY A 313 -30.48 30.04 -9.10
CA GLY A 313 -30.35 29.13 -7.97
C GLY A 313 -30.61 27.68 -8.40
N ALA A 314 -29.94 26.74 -7.73
CA ALA A 314 -30.10 25.30 -8.02
C ALA A 314 -31.53 24.78 -7.78
N GLY A 315 -32.28 25.47 -6.91
CA GLY A 315 -33.53 24.97 -6.37
C GLY A 315 -33.31 23.96 -5.25
N ASP A 316 -34.39 23.30 -4.85
CA ASP A 316 -34.36 22.23 -3.87
C ASP A 316 -33.87 20.91 -4.51
N CYS A 317 -33.00 20.18 -3.82
CA CYS A 317 -32.57 18.84 -4.24
C CYS A 317 -33.75 17.85 -4.29
N LEU A 318 -34.85 18.12 -3.57
CA LEU A 318 -36.06 17.31 -3.53
C LEU A 318 -37.17 17.85 -4.45
N ALA A 319 -36.84 18.75 -5.37
CA ALA A 319 -37.80 19.24 -6.37
C ALA A 319 -38.44 18.06 -7.11
N ASN A 320 -39.75 18.17 -7.37
CA ASN A 320 -40.53 17.15 -8.08
C ASN A 320 -41.33 17.80 -9.23
N PRO A 321 -40.95 17.59 -10.51
CA PRO A 321 -39.84 16.74 -10.95
C PRO A 321 -38.47 17.37 -10.63
N ALA A 322 -37.47 16.52 -10.40
CA ALA A 322 -36.08 16.98 -10.24
C ALA A 322 -35.62 17.63 -11.54
N VAL A 323 -34.88 18.74 -11.43
CA VAL A 323 -34.31 19.44 -12.59
C VAL A 323 -32.80 19.21 -12.60
N PRO A 324 -32.30 18.26 -13.42
CA PRO A 324 -30.87 17.98 -13.48
C PRO A 324 -30.11 19.19 -14.01
N TRP A 325 -28.90 19.38 -13.52
CA TRP A 325 -28.06 20.46 -14.03
C TRP A 325 -27.54 20.13 -15.43
N SER A 326 -28.00 20.88 -16.43
CA SER A 326 -27.64 20.63 -17.84
C SER A 326 -26.14 20.68 -18.11
N GLN A 327 -25.41 21.63 -17.52
CA GLN A 327 -23.96 21.74 -17.67
C GLN A 327 -23.17 20.71 -16.85
N GLY A 328 -23.84 19.96 -15.96
CA GLY A 328 -23.22 18.91 -15.16
C GLY A 328 -22.56 17.81 -16.01
N ILE A 329 -23.15 17.51 -17.17
CA ILE A 329 -22.64 16.51 -18.12
C ILE A 329 -21.28 16.94 -18.71
N ASP A 330 -21.14 18.23 -19.04
CA ASP A 330 -19.88 18.75 -19.58
C ASP A 330 -18.77 18.76 -18.51
N ILE A 331 -19.13 19.02 -17.25
CA ILE A 331 -18.20 18.96 -16.11
C ILE A 331 -17.76 17.53 -15.86
N GLU A 332 -18.68 16.57 -15.82
CA GLU A 332 -18.33 15.15 -15.67
C GLU A 332 -17.40 14.69 -16.80
N ARG A 333 -17.72 15.05 -18.04
CA ARG A 333 -16.88 14.72 -19.21
C ARG A 333 -15.49 15.33 -19.07
N ALA A 334 -15.39 16.61 -18.69
CA ALA A 334 -14.12 17.28 -18.49
C ALA A 334 -13.29 16.62 -17.38
N LEU A 335 -13.91 16.23 -16.26
CA LEU A 335 -13.24 15.52 -15.17
C LEU A 335 -12.69 14.16 -15.63
N LYS A 336 -13.47 13.38 -16.38
CA LYS A 336 -13.04 12.07 -16.91
C LYS A 336 -11.94 12.17 -17.96
N MET A 337 -11.85 13.28 -18.69
CA MET A 337 -10.81 13.54 -19.68
C MET A 337 -9.48 14.01 -19.08
N VAL A 338 -9.42 14.31 -17.78
CA VAL A 338 -8.18 14.79 -17.15
C VAL A 338 -7.13 13.69 -17.15
N GLN A 339 -5.96 14.03 -17.68
CA GLN A 339 -4.74 13.24 -17.59
C GLN A 339 -3.61 14.12 -17.03
N VAL A 340 -3.19 13.83 -15.79
CA VAL A 340 -2.17 14.62 -15.08
C VAL A 340 -1.27 13.71 -14.22
N GLN A 341 -0.10 14.24 -13.84
CA GLN A 341 0.77 13.64 -12.84
C GLN A 341 0.55 14.32 -11.48
N GLY A 342 0.28 13.53 -10.44
CA GLY A 342 0.08 14.00 -9.07
C GLY A 342 0.96 13.29 -8.06
N MET A 343 0.63 13.41 -6.77
CA MET A 343 1.32 12.70 -5.70
C MET A 343 1.15 11.17 -5.82
N THR A 344 0.02 10.73 -6.35
CA THR A 344 -0.31 9.31 -6.58
C THR A 344 0.07 8.81 -7.98
N GLY A 345 1.07 9.46 -8.60
CA GLY A 345 1.58 9.11 -9.93
C GLY A 345 0.64 9.57 -11.05
N ASN A 346 0.48 8.73 -12.08
CA ASN A 346 -0.41 9.01 -13.21
C ASN A 346 -1.89 8.96 -12.77
N ILE A 347 -2.63 10.02 -13.08
CA ILE A 347 -4.05 10.15 -12.79
C ILE A 347 -4.79 10.21 -14.13
N GLN A 348 -5.56 9.17 -14.40
CA GLN A 348 -6.45 9.01 -15.55
C GLN A 348 -7.69 8.25 -15.08
N PHE A 349 -8.79 8.43 -15.81
CA PHE A 349 -10.06 7.79 -15.51
C PHE A 349 -10.58 7.02 -16.72
N ASP A 350 -11.40 6.01 -16.46
CA ASP A 350 -12.19 5.34 -17.48
C ASP A 350 -13.52 6.10 -17.77
N SER A 351 -14.37 5.52 -18.61
CA SER A 351 -15.69 6.08 -18.94
C SER A 351 -16.63 6.18 -17.73
N TYR A 352 -16.37 5.45 -16.65
CA TYR A 352 -17.18 5.40 -15.43
C TYR A 352 -16.59 6.23 -14.29
N GLY A 353 -15.44 6.89 -14.50
CA GLY A 353 -14.78 7.70 -13.48
C GLY A 353 -13.95 6.90 -12.49
N GLN A 354 -13.65 5.62 -12.78
CA GLN A 354 -12.69 4.82 -12.00
C GLN A 354 -11.26 5.13 -12.44
N ARG A 355 -10.29 5.11 -11.51
CA ARG A 355 -8.87 5.24 -11.87
C ARG A 355 -8.47 4.15 -12.87
N SER A 356 -7.79 4.55 -13.93
CA SER A 356 -7.18 3.66 -14.93
C SER A 356 -5.70 4.02 -15.10
N ASN A 357 -4.92 3.09 -15.69
CA ASN A 357 -3.51 3.32 -16.02
C ASN A 357 -2.67 3.88 -14.84
N TYR A 358 -2.92 3.33 -13.65
CA TYR A 358 -2.18 3.64 -12.43
C TYR A 358 -1.11 2.58 -12.17
N THR A 359 -0.12 2.94 -11.36
CA THR A 359 0.92 2.02 -10.89
C THR A 359 0.90 2.00 -9.37
N ILE A 360 0.92 0.80 -8.79
CA ILE A 360 0.97 0.58 -7.34
C ILE A 360 2.31 -0.07 -7.02
N ASP A 361 3.06 0.52 -6.10
CA ASP A 361 4.33 -0.05 -5.68
C ASP A 361 4.10 -1.16 -4.64
N VAL A 362 4.88 -2.23 -4.75
CA VAL A 362 4.86 -3.34 -3.79
C VAL A 362 6.07 -3.21 -2.88
N TYR A 363 5.80 -3.20 -1.58
CA TYR A 363 6.81 -3.05 -0.54
C TYR A 363 6.86 -4.28 0.35
N GLU A 364 8.05 -4.54 0.87
CA GLU A 364 8.30 -5.55 1.88
C GLU A 364 9.16 -4.94 3.00
N MET A 365 8.88 -5.32 4.25
CA MET A 365 9.74 -4.95 5.36
C MET A 365 11.05 -5.75 5.29
N ARG A 366 12.17 -5.04 5.31
CA ARG A 366 13.53 -5.61 5.35
C ARG A 366 14.33 -4.99 6.51
N THR A 367 15.48 -5.57 6.81
CA THR A 367 16.45 -4.99 7.75
C THR A 367 16.93 -3.64 7.20
N GLY A 368 16.43 -2.54 7.77
CA GLY A 368 16.63 -1.17 7.26
C GLY A 368 15.33 -0.42 6.95
N GLY A 369 14.17 -1.08 7.03
CA GLY A 369 12.86 -0.48 6.84
C GLY A 369 12.11 -1.00 5.61
N PRO A 370 11.02 -0.32 5.20
CA PRO A 370 10.22 -0.71 4.05
C PRO A 370 11.03 -0.54 2.76
N LYS A 371 11.18 -1.62 1.98
CA LYS A 371 11.89 -1.62 0.69
C LYS A 371 10.94 -1.95 -0.44
N LYS A 372 11.01 -1.19 -1.53
CA LYS A 372 10.26 -1.47 -2.76
C LYS A 372 10.84 -2.71 -3.44
N ILE A 373 10.01 -3.73 -3.66
CA ILE A 373 10.41 -4.99 -4.31
C ILE A 373 9.87 -5.10 -5.74
N GLY A 374 8.90 -4.26 -6.10
CA GLY A 374 8.22 -4.34 -7.39
C GLY A 374 7.21 -3.23 -7.57
N TYR A 375 6.54 -3.27 -8.71
CA TYR A 375 5.36 -2.47 -8.98
C TYR A 375 4.32 -3.30 -9.73
N TRP A 376 3.07 -2.89 -9.61
CA TRP A 376 1.95 -3.51 -10.30
C TRP A 376 1.22 -2.47 -11.14
N ASN A 377 0.91 -2.82 -12.39
CA ASN A 377 -0.01 -2.07 -13.23
C ASN A 377 -0.92 -3.04 -14.01
N GLU A 378 -1.99 -2.50 -14.61
CA GLU A 378 -3.02 -3.30 -15.27
C GLU A 378 -2.49 -4.05 -16.52
N TYR A 379 -1.47 -3.52 -17.18
CA TYR A 379 -0.93 -4.05 -18.45
C TYR A 379 0.13 -5.15 -18.24
N GLN A 380 1.09 -4.91 -17.34
CA GLN A 380 2.24 -5.79 -17.09
C GLN A 380 2.02 -6.73 -15.91
N ARG A 381 0.91 -6.59 -15.17
CA ARG A 381 0.69 -7.25 -13.88
C ARG A 381 1.81 -6.90 -12.89
N LEU A 382 2.23 -7.84 -12.04
CA LEU A 382 3.31 -7.61 -11.07
C LEU A 382 4.68 -7.75 -11.76
N VAL A 383 5.47 -6.69 -11.70
CA VAL A 383 6.86 -6.66 -12.17
C VAL A 383 7.78 -6.47 -10.97
N ASN A 384 8.71 -7.40 -10.78
CA ASN A 384 9.72 -7.27 -9.71
C ASN A 384 10.80 -6.30 -10.16
N VAL A 385 11.15 -5.36 -9.28
CA VAL A 385 12.36 -4.56 -9.48
C VAL A 385 13.51 -5.48 -9.11
N LEU A 386 14.23 -5.97 -10.12
CA LEU A 386 15.53 -6.58 -9.88
C LEU A 386 16.37 -5.52 -9.17
N GLU A 387 16.82 -5.82 -7.95
CA GLU A 387 17.91 -5.06 -7.36
C GLU A 387 19.01 -5.02 -8.42
N GLN A 388 19.29 -3.82 -8.96
CA GLN A 388 20.64 -3.56 -9.41
C GLN A 388 21.49 -3.86 -8.19
N GLN A 389 22.19 -4.99 -8.25
CA GLN A 389 23.15 -5.38 -7.25
C GLN A 389 24.21 -4.27 -7.22
N VAL A 390 23.97 -3.25 -6.42
CA VAL A 390 25.06 -2.65 -5.67
C VAL A 390 25.59 -3.81 -4.86
N VAL A 391 26.74 -4.30 -5.31
CA VAL A 391 27.60 -5.23 -4.60
C VAL A 391 27.92 -4.59 -3.25
N ALA A 392 27.04 -4.81 -2.29
CA ALA A 392 27.20 -4.51 -0.89
C ALA A 392 26.59 -5.69 -0.15
N ASN A 393 27.45 -6.66 0.05
CA ASN A 393 27.35 -7.79 0.97
C ASN A 393 26.26 -7.62 2.04
N GLU A 394 25.17 -8.39 1.91
CA GLU A 394 24.71 -9.37 2.90
C GLU A 394 23.29 -9.84 2.54
N SER A 395 23.04 -11.14 2.72
CA SER A 395 21.74 -11.83 2.61
C SER A 395 21.25 -12.39 1.25
N SER A 396 22.14 -12.81 0.35
CA SER A 396 21.77 -13.88 -0.59
C SER A 396 21.72 -15.23 0.16
N SER A 397 20.50 -15.68 0.44
CA SER A 397 20.07 -17.08 0.63
C SER A 397 21.11 -18.08 1.14
N VAL A 398 20.98 -18.53 2.39
CA VAL A 398 21.72 -19.68 2.96
C VAL A 398 21.58 -20.94 2.10
N GLU A 399 20.53 -21.05 1.27
CA GLU A 399 20.29 -22.21 0.39
C GLU A 399 21.27 -22.35 -0.79
N ASN A 400 22.02 -21.31 -1.16
CA ASN A 400 23.04 -21.38 -2.24
C ASN A 400 24.48 -21.22 -1.75
N ARG A 401 24.71 -21.13 -0.43
CA ARG A 401 26.07 -21.03 0.12
C ARG A 401 26.57 -22.42 0.50
N THR A 402 27.63 -22.88 -0.16
CA THR A 402 28.34 -24.10 0.26
C THR A 402 29.03 -23.82 1.60
N ILE A 403 28.62 -24.53 2.65
CA ILE A 403 29.21 -24.42 3.98
C ILE A 403 30.56 -25.13 3.99
N VAL A 404 31.62 -24.44 4.44
CA VAL A 404 32.93 -25.07 4.65
C VAL A 404 32.91 -25.77 6.00
N VAL A 405 33.16 -27.08 5.99
CA VAL A 405 33.26 -27.91 7.19
C VAL A 405 34.74 -28.18 7.44
N THR A 406 35.31 -27.50 8.42
CA THR A 406 36.70 -27.75 8.86
C THR A 406 36.79 -29.09 9.58
N THR A 407 37.85 -29.84 9.30
CA THR A 407 38.10 -31.16 9.87
C THR A 407 39.59 -31.47 9.95
N ILE A 408 39.95 -32.56 10.60
CA ILE A 408 41.34 -33.02 10.74
C ILE A 408 41.45 -34.48 10.31
N MET A 409 42.58 -34.86 9.71
CA MET A 409 42.81 -36.23 9.25
C MET A 409 43.18 -37.12 10.44
N GLU A 410 42.24 -37.96 10.87
CA GLU A 410 42.44 -38.90 11.98
C GLU A 410 41.59 -40.16 11.76
N ALA A 411 42.23 -41.32 11.75
CA ALA A 411 41.53 -42.60 11.60
C ALA A 411 40.87 -43.00 12.93
N PRO A 412 39.60 -43.49 12.95
CA PRO A 412 38.72 -43.78 11.81
C PRO A 412 37.71 -42.66 11.47
N TYR A 413 37.92 -41.44 11.94
CA TYR A 413 36.99 -40.32 11.83
C TYR A 413 36.98 -39.69 10.43
N VAL A 414 38.15 -39.33 9.91
CA VAL A 414 38.35 -38.80 8.55
C VAL A 414 39.64 -39.33 7.98
N MET A 415 39.54 -40.04 6.86
CA MET A 415 40.61 -40.71 6.14
C MET A 415 40.50 -40.43 4.65
N TYR A 416 41.60 -40.60 3.93
CA TYR A 416 41.58 -40.54 2.46
C TYR A 416 41.20 -41.88 1.88
N LYS A 417 40.34 -41.87 0.85
CA LYS A 417 40.05 -43.08 0.07
C LYS A 417 41.28 -43.55 -0.71
N LYS A 418 41.40 -44.87 -0.90
CA LYS A 418 42.51 -45.49 -1.66
C LYS A 418 42.74 -44.92 -3.07
N HIS A 419 41.70 -44.41 -3.73
CA HIS A 419 41.77 -43.82 -5.08
C HIS A 419 41.48 -42.31 -5.08
N GLN A 420 41.88 -41.59 -4.03
CA GLN A 420 41.65 -40.15 -3.90
C GLN A 420 42.05 -39.33 -5.13
N MET A 421 43.15 -39.68 -5.81
CA MET A 421 43.65 -38.92 -6.97
C MET A 421 42.67 -38.91 -8.16
N ASN A 422 41.72 -39.84 -8.21
CA ASN A 422 40.70 -39.94 -9.25
C ASN A 422 39.34 -39.35 -8.81
N LEU A 423 39.26 -38.80 -7.60
CA LEU A 423 38.03 -38.30 -6.99
C LEU A 423 38.16 -36.80 -6.71
N GLU A 424 37.06 -36.06 -6.84
CA GLU A 424 37.03 -34.62 -6.62
C GLU A 424 36.17 -34.24 -5.40
N GLY A 425 36.47 -33.10 -4.78
CA GLY A 425 35.67 -32.56 -3.68
C GLY A 425 35.64 -33.46 -2.44
N ASN A 426 34.42 -33.69 -1.92
CA ASN A 426 34.16 -34.44 -0.68
C ASN A 426 34.35 -35.94 -0.86
N ASP A 427 34.26 -36.47 -2.08
CA ASP A 427 34.33 -37.91 -2.35
C ASP A 427 35.71 -38.51 -2.08
N ARG A 428 36.72 -37.64 -1.93
CA ARG A 428 38.10 -37.98 -1.57
C ARG A 428 38.25 -38.52 -0.14
N TYR A 429 37.29 -38.23 0.73
CA TYR A 429 37.35 -38.58 2.14
C TYR A 429 36.38 -39.73 2.49
N GLU A 430 36.73 -40.52 3.50
CA GLU A 430 35.89 -41.56 4.09
C GLU A 430 36.10 -41.61 5.61
N GLY A 431 35.12 -42.10 6.36
CA GLY A 431 35.20 -42.24 7.83
C GLY A 431 33.94 -41.79 8.54
N TYR A 432 33.91 -42.00 9.85
CA TYR A 432 32.72 -41.75 10.68
C TYR A 432 32.19 -40.31 10.57
N CYS A 433 33.07 -39.31 10.59
CA CYS A 433 32.68 -37.90 10.54
C CYS A 433 32.23 -37.47 9.13
N VAL A 434 32.70 -38.17 8.08
CA VAL A 434 32.28 -37.92 6.69
C VAL A 434 30.83 -38.36 6.51
N ASP A 435 30.47 -39.55 7.01
CA ASP A 435 29.11 -40.09 6.97
C ASP A 435 28.15 -39.23 7.80
N LEU A 436 28.58 -38.82 8.99
CA LEU A 436 27.80 -37.94 9.86
C LEU A 436 27.52 -36.57 9.20
N ALA A 437 28.52 -35.97 8.55
CA ALA A 437 28.35 -34.71 7.83
C ALA A 437 27.33 -34.83 6.69
N ALA A 438 27.32 -35.97 5.99
CA ALA A 438 26.36 -36.25 4.92
C ALA A 438 24.92 -36.36 5.45
N GLU A 439 24.70 -37.05 6.57
CA GLU A 439 23.37 -37.17 7.19
C GLU A 439 22.88 -35.84 7.78
N ILE A 440 23.76 -35.03 8.38
CA ILE A 440 23.41 -33.68 8.83
C ILE A 440 23.01 -32.81 7.63
N ALA A 441 23.81 -32.83 6.55
CA ALA A 441 23.52 -32.04 5.36
C ALA A 441 22.19 -32.44 4.70
N LYS A 442 21.88 -33.74 4.68
CA LYS A 442 20.63 -34.30 4.18
C LYS A 442 19.42 -33.90 5.04
N HIS A 443 19.57 -33.90 6.36
CA HIS A 443 18.48 -33.53 7.27
C HIS A 443 18.20 -32.02 7.27
N VAL A 444 19.25 -31.20 7.16
CA VAL A 444 19.17 -29.73 7.21
C VAL A 444 18.94 -29.12 5.83
N GLY A 445 19.27 -29.82 4.74
CA GLY A 445 19.09 -29.34 3.36
C GLY A 445 20.15 -28.34 2.89
N ILE A 446 21.41 -28.53 3.29
CA ILE A 446 22.54 -27.62 2.99
C ILE A 446 23.57 -28.28 2.05
N ARG A 447 24.28 -27.46 1.26
CA ARG A 447 25.49 -27.91 0.53
C ARG A 447 26.71 -27.68 1.39
N TYR A 448 27.69 -28.59 1.36
CA TYR A 448 28.91 -28.47 2.17
C TYR A 448 30.16 -28.91 1.43
N LYS A 449 31.33 -28.42 1.87
CA LYS A 449 32.67 -28.81 1.41
C LYS A 449 33.55 -29.15 2.61
N LEU A 450 34.15 -30.33 2.63
CA LEU A 450 35.13 -30.72 3.64
C LEU A 450 36.47 -30.04 3.36
N SER A 451 37.02 -29.39 4.39
CA SER A 451 38.33 -28.74 4.36
C SER A 451 39.18 -29.25 5.52
N VAL A 452 40.41 -29.69 5.24
CA VAL A 452 41.34 -30.13 6.29
C VAL A 452 42.03 -28.91 6.88
N VAL A 453 42.07 -28.82 8.20
CA VAL A 453 42.73 -27.73 8.94
C VAL A 453 44.19 -27.60 8.53
N ALA A 454 44.62 -26.38 8.18
CA ALA A 454 45.91 -26.17 7.53
C ALA A 454 47.12 -26.48 8.44
N ASP A 455 47.01 -26.19 9.74
CA ASP A 455 48.09 -26.38 10.71
C ASP A 455 48.07 -27.77 11.39
N GLY A 456 47.09 -28.62 11.07
CA GLY A 456 46.93 -29.96 11.62
C GLY A 456 46.62 -29.99 13.12
N LYS A 457 46.08 -28.92 13.71
CA LYS A 457 45.80 -28.84 15.15
C LYS A 457 44.29 -28.75 15.44
N TYR A 458 43.90 -29.27 16.61
CA TYR A 458 42.52 -29.13 17.11
C TYR A 458 42.20 -27.67 17.46
N GLY A 459 43.03 -27.09 18.31
CA GLY A 459 42.94 -25.69 18.69
C GLY A 459 43.38 -25.45 20.12
N ALA A 460 44.29 -24.51 20.28
CA ALA A 460 44.84 -24.05 21.55
C ALA A 460 44.99 -22.54 21.48
N ARG A 461 44.77 -21.89 22.62
CA ARG A 461 44.98 -20.45 22.76
C ARG A 461 46.43 -20.19 23.16
N ASP A 462 47.12 -19.41 22.35
CA ASP A 462 48.47 -18.95 22.64
C ASP A 462 48.46 -18.10 23.93
N PRO A 463 49.31 -18.40 24.93
CA PRO A 463 49.35 -17.68 26.20
C PRO A 463 49.77 -16.22 26.04
N ASP A 464 50.63 -15.92 25.07
CA ASP A 464 51.27 -14.62 24.89
C ASP A 464 50.47 -13.76 23.91
N THR A 465 50.15 -14.31 22.74
CA THR A 465 49.43 -13.57 21.67
C THR A 465 47.91 -13.62 21.85
N LYS A 466 47.41 -14.48 22.75
CA LYS A 466 45.97 -14.71 23.01
C LYS A 466 45.17 -15.19 21.80
N THR A 467 45.82 -15.61 20.71
CA THR A 467 45.17 -16.10 19.50
C THR A 467 44.90 -17.60 19.54
N TRP A 468 43.81 -18.04 18.92
CA TRP A 468 43.49 -19.46 18.75
C TRP A 468 44.10 -20.04 17.47
N ASN A 469 44.71 -21.22 17.55
CA ASN A 469 45.15 -21.99 16.38
C ASN A 469 44.17 -23.14 16.08
N GLY A 470 44.50 -23.98 15.10
CA GLY A 470 43.71 -25.16 14.75
C GLY A 470 42.31 -24.87 14.24
N MET A 471 41.45 -25.89 14.29
CA MET A 471 40.04 -25.80 13.91
C MET A 471 39.29 -24.74 14.74
N VAL A 472 39.66 -24.55 16.01
CA VAL A 472 39.07 -23.48 16.84
C VAL A 472 39.41 -22.10 16.29
N GLY A 473 40.66 -21.88 15.86
CA GLY A 473 41.08 -20.65 15.19
C GLY A 473 40.27 -20.37 13.92
N GLU A 474 40.07 -21.39 13.07
CA GLU A 474 39.29 -21.25 11.84
C GLU A 474 37.83 -20.84 12.09
N LEU A 475 37.21 -21.35 13.18
CA LEU A 475 35.85 -20.98 13.59
C LEU A 475 35.78 -19.59 14.22
N VAL A 476 36.76 -19.21 15.05
CA VAL A 476 36.77 -17.93 15.78
C VAL A 476 37.07 -16.76 14.83
N TYR A 477 37.98 -16.95 13.87
CA TYR A 477 38.44 -15.89 12.99
C TYR A 477 37.84 -15.96 11.58
N GLY A 478 36.96 -16.93 11.30
CA GLY A 478 36.26 -17.05 10.02
C GLY A 478 37.21 -17.25 8.84
N SER A 479 38.21 -18.12 9.01
CA SER A 479 39.41 -18.07 8.19
C SER A 479 39.17 -18.57 6.76
N ASN A 480 39.59 -17.75 5.81
CA ASN A 480 40.33 -18.22 4.64
C ASN A 480 41.70 -17.51 4.67
N PRO A 481 42.76 -18.13 5.21
CA PRO A 481 44.12 -17.76 4.90
C PRO A 481 44.61 -18.85 3.94
N GLU A 482 44.23 -18.75 2.66
CA GLU A 482 45.08 -19.41 1.67
C GLU A 482 46.35 -18.55 1.53
N PRO A 483 47.54 -19.18 1.42
CA PRO A 483 48.77 -18.49 1.06
C PRO A 483 48.71 -17.89 -0.35
#